data_AF-A0A4Q3ARH5-F1
#
_entry.id   AF-A0A4Q3ARH5-F1
#
_cell.length_a   1.000
_cell.length_b   1.000
_cell.length_c   1.000
_cell.angle_alpha   90.00
_cell.angle_beta   90.00
_cell.angle_gamma   90.00
#
_symmetry.space_group_name_H-M   'P 1'
#
loop_
_entity.id
_entity.type
_entity.pdbx_description
1 polymer ?
#
loop_
_entity_poly.entity_id
_entity_poly.type
_entity_poly.pdbx_seq_one_letter_code
_entity_poly.pdbx_strand_id
1 'polypeptide(L)'
;MKILPLCLALMAASPIALHAQSQQEMNAEAAESFKKADKELNEVYAKVLANLDDEAKENLKKSQRAWVAWRDAEAAFRADAEARGGSMWPLIHEGVRGRLTK
;
A
#
# COMPACT_ATOMS: atom_id res chain seq x y z
N MET A 1 14.20 -37.50 52.00
CA MET A 1 13.42 -37.05 50.82
C MET A 1 13.45 -35.53 50.77
N LYS A 2 14.26 -34.94 49.88
CA LYS A 2 14.33 -33.48 49.69
C LYS A 2 13.30 -33.09 48.64
N ILE A 3 12.31 -32.31 49.03
CA ILE A 3 11.28 -31.79 48.13
C ILE A 3 11.80 -30.46 47.59
N LEU A 4 12.11 -30.41 46.30
CA LEU A 4 12.57 -29.21 45.61
C LEU A 4 11.34 -28.31 45.34
N PRO A 5 11.28 -27.04 45.77
CA PRO A 5 10.13 -26.20 45.50
C PRO A 5 10.20 -25.71 44.05
N LEU A 6 9.23 -26.21 43.30
CA LEU A 6 8.67 -25.70 42.05
C LEU A 6 8.90 -24.19 41.88
N CYS A 7 9.75 -23.81 40.92
CA CYS A 7 9.89 -22.43 40.45
C CYS A 7 8.51 -21.91 40.01
N LEU A 8 7.97 -20.95 40.77
CA LEU A 8 6.82 -20.16 40.39
C LEU A 8 7.26 -19.25 39.23
N ALA A 9 7.01 -19.68 38.01
CA ALA A 9 7.24 -18.87 36.82
C ALA A 9 6.29 -17.67 36.87
N LEU A 10 6.87 -16.48 37.03
CA LEU A 10 6.17 -15.19 36.97
C LEU A 10 5.65 -15.01 35.54
N MET A 11 4.35 -15.22 35.32
CA MET A 11 3.69 -14.83 34.07
C MET A 11 3.58 -13.31 34.06
N ALA A 12 4.60 -12.63 33.53
CA ALA A 12 4.48 -11.24 33.15
C ALA A 12 3.50 -11.16 31.98
N ALA A 13 2.24 -10.85 32.27
CA ALA A 13 1.28 -10.43 31.26
C ALA A 13 1.81 -9.14 30.63
N SER A 14 2.51 -9.25 29.50
CA SER A 14 2.85 -8.09 28.69
C SER A 14 1.53 -7.46 28.24
N PRO A 15 1.26 -6.18 28.53
CA PRO A 15 0.09 -5.53 28.00
C PRO A 15 0.24 -5.51 26.47
N ILE A 16 -0.60 -6.28 25.78
CA ILE A 16 -0.76 -6.10 24.34
C ILE A 16 -1.30 -4.68 24.20
N ALA A 17 -0.45 -3.77 23.72
CA ALA A 17 -0.87 -2.42 23.41
C ALA A 17 -1.84 -2.48 22.23
N LEU A 18 -3.13 -2.59 22.53
CA LEU A 18 -4.23 -2.42 21.60
C LEU A 18 -4.20 -0.98 21.10
N HIS A 19 -3.51 -0.75 19.97
CA HIS A 19 -3.56 0.52 19.27
C HIS A 19 -4.89 0.58 18.53
N ALA A 20 -5.82 1.38 19.05
CA ALA A 20 -7.01 1.76 18.29
C ALA A 20 -6.56 2.68 17.15
N GLN A 21 -6.73 2.24 15.90
CA GLN A 21 -6.44 3.06 14.72
C GLN A 21 -7.73 3.69 14.22
N SER A 22 -7.67 5.00 13.96
CA SER A 22 -8.76 5.73 13.32
C SER A 22 -8.79 5.47 11.81
N GLN A 23 -9.98 5.61 11.19
CA GLN A 23 -10.10 5.51 9.74
C GLN A 23 -9.24 6.55 9.01
N GLN A 24 -9.03 7.73 9.62
CA GLN A 24 -8.15 8.76 9.06
C GLN A 24 -6.68 8.30 9.02
N GLU A 25 -6.20 7.65 10.07
CA GLU A 25 -4.85 7.10 10.11
C GLU A 25 -4.68 5.97 9.09
N MET A 26 -5.68 5.08 8.95
CA MET A 26 -5.68 4.04 7.91
C MET A 26 -5.60 4.64 6.50
N ASN A 27 -6.40 5.69 6.23
CA ASN A 27 -6.39 6.37 4.94
C ASN A 27 -5.03 7.02 4.66
N ALA A 28 -4.42 7.66 5.67
CA ALA A 28 -3.10 8.29 5.54
C ALA A 28 -1.99 7.27 5.28
N GLU A 29 -2.02 6.14 5.98
CA GLU A 29 -1.05 5.06 5.79
C GLU A 29 -1.14 4.45 4.39
N ALA A 30 -2.36 4.22 3.89
CA ALA A 30 -2.57 3.71 2.53
C ALA A 30 -2.07 4.68 1.46
N ALA A 31 -2.34 5.97 1.62
CA ALA A 31 -1.83 7.01 0.73
C ALA A 31 -0.29 7.06 0.71
N GLU A 32 0.36 6.98 1.88
CA GLU A 32 1.82 6.98 1.97
C GLU A 32 2.43 5.68 1.39
N SER A 33 1.77 4.54 1.58
CA SER A 33 2.16 3.27 0.96
C SER A 33 2.10 3.34 -0.57
N PHE A 34 1.01 3.90 -1.12
CA PHE A 34 0.89 4.14 -2.55
C PHE A 34 1.99 5.09 -3.06
N LYS A 35 2.22 6.21 -2.36
CA LYS A 35 3.26 7.18 -2.73
C LYS A 35 4.66 6.56 -2.81
N LYS A 36 4.99 5.66 -1.88
CA LYS A 36 6.26 4.90 -1.92
C LYS A 36 6.34 4.00 -3.15
N ALA A 37 5.30 3.23 -3.43
CA ALA A 37 5.25 2.37 -4.61
C ALA A 37 5.33 3.18 -5.91
N ASP A 38 4.62 4.31 -6.00
CA ASP A 38 4.64 5.18 -7.19
C ASP A 38 6.02 5.81 -7.40
N LYS A 39 6.71 6.18 -6.31
CA LYS A 39 8.10 6.64 -6.39
C LYS A 39 9.01 5.54 -6.97
N GLU A 40 8.94 4.32 -6.44
CA GLU A 40 9.73 3.19 -6.94
C GLU A 40 9.45 2.89 -8.41
N LEU A 41 8.17 2.90 -8.82
CA LEU A 41 7.77 2.75 -10.21
C LEU A 41 8.42 3.81 -11.10
N ASN A 42 8.39 5.08 -10.70
CA ASN A 42 8.99 6.18 -11.48
C ASN A 42 10.52 6.06 -11.57
N GLU A 43 11.18 5.59 -10.52
CA GLU A 43 12.63 5.32 -10.55
C GLU A 43 12.99 4.20 -11.54
N VAL A 44 12.21 3.11 -11.56
CA VAL A 44 12.39 2.01 -12.53
C VAL A 44 12.07 2.49 -13.95
N TYR A 45 10.96 3.21 -14.13
CA TYR A 45 10.56 3.78 -15.41
C TYR A 45 11.66 4.68 -16.02
N ALA A 46 12.29 5.53 -15.22
CA ALA A 46 13.39 6.37 -15.66
C ALA A 46 14.63 5.55 -16.10
N LYS A 47 14.97 4.50 -15.34
CA LYS A 47 16.06 3.57 -15.71
C LYS A 47 15.79 2.85 -17.03
N VAL A 48 14.56 2.41 -17.25
CA VAL A 48 14.18 1.77 -18.52
C VAL A 48 14.28 2.77 -19.67
N LEU A 49 13.68 3.96 -19.53
CA LEU A 49 13.71 5.00 -20.57
C LEU A 49 15.14 5.38 -21.00
N ALA A 50 16.09 5.40 -20.07
CA ALA A 50 17.49 5.76 -20.36
C ALA A 50 18.18 4.80 -21.33
N ASN A 51 17.69 3.55 -21.45
CA ASN A 51 18.30 2.50 -22.26
C ASN A 51 17.56 2.22 -23.58
N LEU A 52 16.54 3.03 -23.91
CA LEU A 52 15.73 2.86 -25.11
C LEU A 52 16.14 3.85 -26.21
N ASP A 53 15.95 3.45 -27.47
CA ASP A 53 15.94 4.39 -28.60
C ASP A 53 14.68 5.28 -28.55
N ASP A 54 14.62 6.28 -29.45
CA ASP A 54 13.59 7.31 -29.37
C ASP A 54 12.18 6.79 -29.70
N GLU A 55 12.07 5.84 -30.64
CA GLU A 55 10.79 5.21 -30.98
C GLU A 55 10.27 4.35 -29.81
N ALA A 56 11.15 3.54 -29.22
CA ALA A 56 10.80 2.72 -28.05
C ALA A 56 10.45 3.59 -26.83
N LYS A 57 11.13 4.72 -26.62
CA LYS A 57 10.77 5.69 -25.56
C LYS A 57 9.37 6.24 -25.76
N GLU A 58 8.99 6.63 -26.98
CA GLU A 58 7.66 7.14 -27.26
C GLU A 58 6.58 6.08 -27.00
N ASN A 59 6.81 4.87 -27.49
CA ASN A 59 5.90 3.74 -27.27
C ASN A 59 5.75 3.42 -25.78
N LEU A 60 6.84 3.38 -25.01
CA LEU A 60 6.78 3.16 -23.57
C LEU A 60 6.05 4.31 -22.84
N LYS A 61 6.30 5.58 -23.20
CA LYS A 61 5.57 6.73 -22.65
C LYS A 61 4.06 6.63 -22.90
N LYS A 62 3.67 6.24 -24.11
CA LYS A 62 2.25 6.05 -24.47
C LYS A 62 1.62 4.93 -23.64
N SER A 63 2.29 3.78 -23.56
CA SER A 63 1.83 2.63 -22.77
C SER A 63 1.69 2.98 -21.29
N GLN A 64 2.70 3.61 -20.69
CA GLN A 64 2.71 3.96 -19.28
C GLN A 64 1.58 4.94 -18.92
N ARG A 65 1.31 5.95 -19.77
CA ARG A 65 0.20 6.89 -19.56
C ARG A 65 -1.16 6.19 -19.61
N ALA A 66 -1.35 5.27 -20.55
CA ALA A 66 -2.57 4.49 -20.66
C ALA A 66 -2.78 3.61 -19.42
N TRP A 67 -1.72 2.98 -18.94
CA TRP A 67 -1.75 2.19 -17.71
C TRP A 67 -2.09 3.03 -16.47
N VAL A 68 -1.52 4.24 -16.32
CA VAL A 68 -1.87 5.15 -15.19
C VAL A 68 -3.35 5.49 -15.20
N ALA A 69 -3.90 5.85 -16.37
CA ALA A 69 -5.31 6.18 -16.51
C ALA A 69 -6.20 4.98 -16.14
N TRP A 70 -5.84 3.77 -16.58
CA TRP A 70 -6.55 2.55 -16.20
C TRP A 70 -6.45 2.26 -14.70
N ARG A 71 -5.25 2.35 -14.10
CA ARG A 71 -5.02 2.11 -12.66
C ARG A 71 -5.92 3.00 -11.80
N ASP A 72 -5.93 4.29 -12.11
CA ASP A 72 -6.68 5.27 -11.33
C ASP A 72 -8.20 5.10 -11.54
N ALA A 73 -8.64 4.74 -12.75
CA ALA A 73 -10.04 4.40 -13.02
C ALA A 73 -10.50 3.13 -12.29
N GLU A 74 -9.67 2.08 -12.30
CA GLU A 74 -9.94 0.81 -11.59
C GLU A 74 -10.00 1.04 -10.07
N ALA A 75 -9.09 1.84 -9.52
CA ALA A 75 -9.11 2.20 -8.10
C ALA A 75 -10.40 2.93 -7.70
N ALA A 76 -10.82 3.91 -8.50
CA ALA A 76 -12.07 4.64 -8.29
C ALA A 76 -13.28 3.70 -8.39
N PHE A 77 -13.35 2.85 -9.41
CA PHE A 77 -14.42 1.88 -9.59
C PHE A 77 -14.57 0.95 -8.37
N ARG A 78 -13.46 0.38 -7.89
CA ARG A 78 -13.47 -0.51 -6.73
C ARG A 78 -13.86 0.21 -5.43
N ALA A 79 -13.31 1.41 -5.20
CA ALA A 79 -13.66 2.21 -4.03
C ALA A 79 -15.15 2.61 -4.03
N ASP A 80 -15.69 2.97 -5.18
CA ASP A 80 -17.11 3.25 -5.35
C ASP A 80 -18.00 2.03 -5.16
N ALA A 81 -17.58 0.85 -5.65
CA ALA A 81 -18.34 -0.38 -5.50
C ALA A 81 -18.50 -0.80 -4.03
N GLU A 82 -17.47 -0.56 -3.21
CA GLU A 82 -17.41 -1.04 -1.84
C GLU A 82 -17.77 0.04 -0.79
N ALA A 83 -17.51 1.32 -1.07
CA ALA A 83 -17.55 2.37 -0.05
C ALA A 83 -17.96 3.76 -0.57
N ARG A 84 -18.77 3.86 -1.64
CA ARG A 84 -19.24 5.16 -2.18
C ARG A 84 -19.79 6.06 -1.07
N GLY A 85 -19.18 7.24 -0.92
CA GLY A 85 -19.56 8.25 0.09
C GLY A 85 -19.17 7.93 1.53
N GLY A 86 -18.52 6.79 1.78
CA GLY A 86 -18.08 6.34 3.09
C GLY A 86 -16.63 6.72 3.41
N SER A 87 -16.29 6.70 4.69
CA SER A 87 -14.94 7.02 5.20
C SER A 87 -13.86 5.99 4.79
N MET A 88 -14.28 4.80 4.35
CA MET A 88 -13.43 3.73 3.85
C MET A 88 -13.00 3.94 2.38
N TRP A 89 -13.67 4.84 1.65
CA TRP A 89 -13.40 5.08 0.23
C TRP A 89 -11.91 5.37 -0.05
N PRO A 90 -11.24 6.30 0.68
CA PRO A 90 -9.84 6.61 0.41
C PRO A 90 -8.90 5.43 0.73
N LEU A 91 -9.21 4.62 1.76
CA LEU A 91 -8.44 3.42 2.07
C LEU A 91 -8.45 2.44 0.90
N ILE A 92 -9.63 2.14 0.37
CA ILE A 92 -9.76 1.21 -0.75
C ILE A 92 -9.09 1.79 -1.98
N HIS A 93 -9.37 3.05 -2.31
CA HIS A 93 -8.80 3.74 -3.46
C HIS A 93 -7.26 3.68 -3.47
N GLU A 94 -6.61 4.17 -2.41
CA GLU A 94 -5.14 4.16 -2.33
C GLU A 94 -4.57 2.75 -2.22
N GLY A 95 -5.28 1.84 -1.54
CA GLY A 95 -4.91 0.42 -1.48
C GLY A 95 -4.89 -0.25 -2.85
N VAL A 96 -5.89 0.02 -3.72
CA VAL A 96 -5.91 -0.49 -5.09
C VAL A 96 -4.75 0.10 -5.89
N ARG A 97 -4.55 1.42 -5.83
CA ARG A 97 -3.45 2.10 -6.55
C ARG A 97 -2.10 1.53 -6.14
N GLY A 98 -1.90 1.32 -4.84
CA GLY A 98 -0.70 0.68 -4.29
C GLY A 98 -0.48 -0.73 -4.82
N ARG A 99 -1.50 -1.59 -4.78
CA ARG A 99 -1.40 -2.98 -5.25
C ARG A 99 -1.13 -3.08 -6.75
N LEU A 100 -1.74 -2.20 -7.54
CA LEU A 100 -1.55 -2.20 -8.99
C LEU A 100 -0.18 -1.65 -9.40
N THR A 101 0.50 -0.90 -8.53
CA THR A 101 1.78 -0.21 -8.82
C THR A 101 3.02 -1.03 -8.45
N LYS A 102 2.90 -2.01 -7.54
CA LYS A 102 3.98 -2.93 -7.14
C LYS A 102 4.04 -4.14 -8.06
#